data_AF-A0A3C0B6R4-F1
#
_entry.id   AF-A0A3C0B6R4-F1
#
_cell.length_a   1.000
_cell.length_b   1.000
_cell.length_c   1.000
_cell.angle_alpha   90.00
_cell.angle_beta   90.00
_cell.angle_gamma   90.00
#
_symmetry.space_group_name_H-M   'P 1'
#
loop_
_entity.id
_entity.type
_entity.pdbx_description
1 polymer ?
#
loop_
_entity_poly.entity_id
_entity_poly.type
_entity_poly.pdbx_seq_one_letter_code
_entity_poly.pdbx_strand_id
1 'polypeptide(L)'
;MKAKTNIYKAGFFLAAFFYAAASIAQVRGSGNTIKQDRETGPFTKIEIGGAFRAQLIQGDNYMVTVLTDDNLQSSIETRVLGNTLVVEAASG
;
A
#
# COMPACT_ATOMS: atom_id res chain seq x y z
N MET A 1 -18.44 -35.28 52.07
CA MET A 1 -17.56 -34.10 51.88
C MET A 1 -17.42 -33.88 50.36
N LYS A 2 -18.18 -32.94 49.76
CA LYS A 2 -18.14 -32.68 48.30
C LYS A 2 -17.25 -31.49 48.01
N ALA A 3 -16.12 -31.72 47.33
CA ALA A 3 -15.28 -30.65 46.79
C ALA A 3 -16.05 -29.94 45.65
N LYS A 4 -16.26 -28.63 45.80
CA LYS A 4 -16.77 -27.79 44.70
C LYS A 4 -15.58 -27.32 43.88
N THR A 5 -15.31 -28.01 42.77
CA THR A 5 -14.27 -27.62 41.81
C THR A 5 -14.78 -26.44 40.97
N ASN A 6 -14.09 -25.29 41.07
CA ASN A 6 -14.42 -24.03 40.39
C ASN A 6 -14.02 -24.05 38.90
N ILE A 7 -14.84 -24.67 38.06
CA ILE A 7 -14.66 -24.85 36.60
C ILE A 7 -14.69 -23.55 35.78
N TYR A 8 -15.19 -22.44 36.33
CA TYR A 8 -15.34 -21.16 35.61
C TYR A 8 -14.04 -20.36 35.43
N LYS A 9 -12.96 -20.69 36.16
CA LYS A 9 -11.67 -20.00 35.98
C LYS A 9 -10.86 -20.50 34.78
N ALA A 10 -11.16 -21.70 34.28
CA ALA A 10 -10.48 -22.28 33.11
C ALA A 10 -11.08 -21.83 31.77
N GLY A 11 -12.38 -21.47 31.74
CA GLY A 11 -13.05 -21.01 30.52
C GLY A 11 -12.76 -19.56 30.13
N PHE A 12 -12.27 -18.73 31.05
CA PHE A 12 -12.04 -17.31 30.79
C PHE A 12 -10.70 -17.02 30.09
N PHE A 13 -9.79 -17.99 30.03
CA PHE A 13 -8.48 -17.81 29.37
C PHE A 13 -8.48 -18.18 27.87
N LEU A 14 -9.52 -18.88 27.37
CA LEU A 14 -9.59 -19.31 25.96
C LEU A 14 -10.41 -18.38 25.05
N ALA A 15 -11.11 -17.39 25.60
CA ALA A 15 -11.92 -16.45 24.80
C ALA A 15 -11.15 -15.22 24.29
N ALA A 16 -9.93 -14.98 24.78
CA ALA A 16 -9.16 -13.77 24.44
C ALA A 16 -8.33 -13.90 23.14
N PHE A 17 -8.21 -15.09 22.54
CA PHE A 17 -7.33 -15.32 21.40
C PHE A 17 -8.01 -15.19 20.01
N PHE A 18 -9.32 -14.88 19.96
CA PHE A 18 -10.08 -14.77 18.71
C PHE A 18 -10.54 -13.35 18.37
N TYR A 19 -10.04 -12.32 19.07
CA TYR A 19 -10.39 -10.91 18.82
C TYR A 19 -9.23 -10.07 18.29
N ALA A 20 -8.24 -10.68 17.62
CA ALA A 20 -7.29 -9.92 16.80
C ALA A 20 -7.96 -9.61 15.45
N ALA A 21 -8.91 -8.68 15.46
CA ALA A 21 -9.45 -8.11 14.23
C ALA A 21 -8.28 -7.45 13.47
N ALA A 22 -8.01 -7.95 12.26
CA ALA A 22 -7.04 -7.36 11.35
C ALA A 22 -7.50 -5.95 10.96
N SER A 23 -6.98 -4.93 11.65
CA SER A 23 -7.14 -3.55 11.22
C SER A 23 -6.26 -3.32 9.99
N ILE A 24 -6.89 -3.21 8.82
CA ILE A 24 -6.25 -2.70 7.60
C ILE A 24 -5.95 -1.22 7.85
N ALA A 25 -4.70 -0.90 8.14
CA ALA A 25 -4.29 0.48 8.37
C ALA A 25 -4.13 1.19 7.02
N GLN A 26 -5.05 2.10 6.70
CA GLN A 26 -4.86 3.01 5.56
C GLN A 26 -4.07 4.24 5.99
N VAL A 27 -3.03 4.58 5.24
CA VAL A 27 -2.25 5.81 5.47
C VAL A 27 -2.98 6.97 4.81
N ARG A 28 -3.38 7.96 5.60
CA ARG A 28 -3.95 9.21 5.09
C ARG A 28 -2.83 10.13 4.60
N GLY A 29 -3.04 10.78 3.46
CA GLY A 29 -2.15 11.82 2.96
C GLY A 29 -2.00 13.00 3.93
N SER A 30 -0.80 13.57 4.00
CA SER A 30 -0.44 14.69 4.88
C SER A 30 -1.08 16.02 4.45
N GLY A 31 -1.54 16.13 3.20
CA GLY A 31 -1.97 17.37 2.54
C GLY A 31 -0.80 18.20 1.96
N ASN A 32 0.45 17.79 2.16
CA ASN A 32 1.63 18.45 1.61
C ASN A 32 2.04 17.81 0.28
N THR A 33 1.44 18.27 -0.81
CA THR A 33 1.71 17.73 -2.15
C THR A 33 3.09 18.13 -2.65
N ILE A 34 3.90 17.14 -3.04
CA ILE A 34 5.22 17.30 -3.62
C ILE A 34 5.31 16.64 -5.00
N LYS A 35 6.28 17.07 -5.79
CA LYS A 35 6.60 16.51 -7.11
C LYS A 35 7.95 15.79 -7.05
N GLN A 36 8.02 14.61 -7.64
CA GLN A 36 9.27 13.88 -7.87
C GLN A 36 9.34 13.36 -9.30
N ASP A 37 10.43 13.68 -9.99
CA ASP A 37 10.74 13.12 -11.29
C ASP A 37 11.62 11.88 -11.12
N ARG A 38 11.28 10.81 -11.86
CA ARG A 38 11.95 9.51 -11.82
C ARG A 38 12.32 9.11 -13.23
N GLU A 39 13.62 9.01 -13.50
CA GLU A 39 14.09 8.45 -14.75
C GLU A 39 13.74 6.96 -14.82
N THR A 40 13.40 6.48 -16.01
CA THR A 40 13.02 5.10 -16.24
C THR A 40 13.75 4.53 -17.45
N GLY A 41 13.80 3.21 -17.53
CA GLY A 41 14.19 2.54 -18.77
C GLY A 41 13.14 2.72 -19.87
N PRO A 42 13.46 2.36 -21.12
CA PRO A 42 12.51 2.39 -22.23
C PRO A 42 11.31 1.45 -22.01
N PHE A 43 10.11 1.89 -22.40
CA PHE A 43 8.89 1.08 -22.35
C PHE A 43 7.96 1.42 -23.52
N THR A 44 7.11 0.46 -23.90
CA THR A 44 6.10 0.63 -24.96
C THR A 44 4.68 0.33 -24.48
N LYS A 45 4.54 -0.11 -23.23
CA LYS A 45 3.26 -0.37 -22.56
C LYS A 45 3.25 0.30 -21.19
N ILE A 46 2.07 0.64 -20.72
CA ILE A 46 1.85 1.23 -19.40
C ILE A 46 0.75 0.44 -18.71
N GLU A 47 1.03 0.00 -17.48
CA GLU A 47 0.09 -0.67 -16.59
C GLU A 47 -0.03 0.16 -15.30
N ILE A 48 -1.27 0.46 -14.92
CA ILE A 48 -1.58 1.30 -13.75
C ILE A 48 -2.44 0.51 -12.77
N GLY A 49 -1.85 0.15 -11.64
CA GLY A 49 -2.48 -0.57 -10.54
C GLY A 49 -2.87 0.36 -9.39
N GLY A 50 -4.03 1.00 -9.49
CA GLY A 50 -4.56 1.84 -8.41
C GLY A 50 -5.38 3.04 -8.89
N ALA A 51 -5.84 3.86 -7.95
CA ALA A 51 -6.60 5.07 -8.24
C ALA A 51 -5.64 6.24 -8.53
N PHE A 52 -5.25 6.38 -9.80
CA PHE A 52 -4.39 7.46 -10.27
C PHE A 52 -5.06 8.31 -11.34
N ARG A 53 -4.74 9.60 -11.36
CA ARG A 53 -4.93 10.44 -12.56
C ARG A 53 -3.62 10.45 -13.33
N ALA A 54 -3.58 9.73 -14.44
CA ALA A 54 -2.42 9.68 -15.32
C ALA A 54 -2.52 10.66 -16.48
N GLN A 55 -1.39 11.26 -16.85
CA GLN A 55 -1.21 12.03 -18.08
C GLN A 55 -0.05 11.40 -18.85
N LEU A 56 -0.27 11.13 -20.14
CA LEU A 56 0.74 10.57 -21.03
C LEU A 56 1.20 11.64 -22.01
N ILE A 57 2.51 11.85 -22.08
CA ILE A 57 3.15 12.73 -23.05
C ILE A 57 4.17 11.88 -23.78
N GLN A 58 4.04 11.79 -25.11
CA GLN A 58 5.03 11.11 -25.95
C GLN A 58 6.16 12.09 -26.28
N GLY A 59 7.40 11.65 -26.10
CA GLY A 59 8.60 12.43 -26.37
C GLY A 59 9.84 11.55 -26.42
N ASP A 60 11.01 12.18 -26.48
CA ASP A 60 12.28 11.47 -26.72
C ASP A 60 12.89 10.83 -25.46
N ASN A 61 12.34 11.13 -24.28
CA ASN A 61 12.85 10.69 -22.98
C ASN A 61 11.83 9.82 -22.22
N TYR A 62 12.32 8.84 -21.47
CA TYR A 62 11.50 7.97 -20.61
C TYR A 62 11.56 8.44 -19.15
N MET A 63 10.49 9.06 -18.68
CA MET A 63 10.42 9.63 -17.33
C MET A 63 9.02 9.46 -16.75
N VAL A 64 8.95 9.30 -15.43
CA VAL A 64 7.71 9.32 -14.66
C VAL A 64 7.77 10.44 -13.63
N THR A 65 6.80 11.35 -13.70
CA THR A 65 6.57 12.38 -12.67
C THR A 65 5.47 11.90 -11.73
N VAL A 66 5.77 11.85 -10.43
CA VAL A 66 4.79 11.53 -9.39
C VAL A 66 4.50 12.79 -8.58
N LEU A 67 3.22 13.16 -8.55
CA LEU A 67 2.66 14.26 -7.76
C LEU A 67 1.70 13.69 -6.73
N THR A 68 2.08 13.67 -5.46
CA THR A 68 1.26 13.19 -4.33
C THR A 68 1.74 13.82 -3.03
N ASP A 69 1.07 13.54 -1.91
CA ASP A 69 1.50 13.96 -0.58
C ASP A 69 2.83 13.31 -0.20
N ASP A 70 3.70 14.08 0.47
CA ASP A 70 5.06 13.67 0.85
C ASP A 70 5.14 12.32 1.57
N ASN A 71 4.22 12.07 2.50
CA ASN A 71 4.15 10.82 3.26
C ASN A 71 3.69 9.61 2.43
N LEU A 72 3.12 9.83 1.25
CA LEU A 72 2.70 8.79 0.31
C LEU A 72 3.69 8.62 -0.85
N GLN A 73 4.68 9.50 -0.98
CA GLN A 73 5.60 9.52 -2.13
C GLN A 73 6.32 8.18 -2.33
N SER A 74 6.78 7.57 -1.23
CA SER A 74 7.46 6.26 -1.21
C SER A 74 6.50 5.08 -1.38
N SER A 75 5.21 5.29 -1.20
CA SER A 75 4.18 4.27 -1.41
C SER A 75 3.79 4.13 -2.88
N ILE A 76 4.30 4.98 -3.78
CA ILE A 76 4.07 4.85 -5.22
C ILE A 76 5.27 4.16 -5.87
N GLU A 77 5.09 2.91 -6.26
CA GLU A 77 6.11 2.13 -6.95
C GLU A 77 6.04 2.36 -8.45
N THR A 78 7.20 2.53 -9.07
CA THR A 78 7.36 2.71 -10.51
C THR A 78 8.51 1.85 -10.98
N ARG A 79 8.26 0.88 -11.86
CA ARG A 79 9.29 -0.02 -12.39
C ARG A 79 8.99 -0.43 -13.82
N VAL A 80 10.03 -0.72 -14.58
CA VAL A 80 9.89 -1.28 -15.94
C VAL A 80 10.12 -2.78 -15.87
N LEU A 81 9.11 -3.56 -16.28
CA LEU A 81 9.18 -5.01 -16.41
C LEU A 81 9.10 -5.38 -17.90
N GLY A 82 10.20 -5.85 -18.47
CA GLY A 82 10.32 -6.08 -19.91
C GLY A 82 10.14 -4.78 -20.70
N ASN A 83 8.99 -4.60 -21.36
CA ASN A 83 8.64 -3.37 -22.08
C ASN A 83 7.44 -2.63 -21.48
N THR A 84 7.03 -2.99 -20.26
CA THR A 84 5.87 -2.40 -19.57
C THR A 84 6.33 -1.57 -18.39
N LEU A 85 5.98 -0.28 -18.40
CA LEU A 85 6.04 0.55 -17.20
C LEU A 85 4.87 0.18 -16.30
N VAL A 86 5.18 -0.32 -15.10
CA VAL A 86 4.21 -0.62 -14.05
C VAL A 86 4.23 0.51 -13.02
N VAL A 87 3.06 1.07 -12.74
CA VAL A 87 2.84 2.08 -11.69
C VAL A 87 1.79 1.55 -10.74
N GLU A 88 2.13 1.40 -9.47
CA GLU A 88 1.21 0.86 -8.46
C GLU A 88 1.34 1.56 -7.11
N ALA A 89 0.23 1.59 -6.37
CA ALA A 89 0.27 1.96 -4.97
C ALA A 89 0.69 0.72 -4.16
N ALA A 90 1.73 0.84 -3.35
CA ALA A 90 2.12 -0.16 -2.37
C ALA A 90 0.92 -0.46 -1.46
N SER A 91 0.53 -1.73 -1.40
CA SER A 91 -0.54 -2.19 -0.53
C SER A 91 0.01 -2.28 0.89
N GLY A 92 -0.54 -1.49 1.81
CA GLY A 92 -0.31 -1.63 3.25
C GLY A 92 -1.11 -2.79 3.84
#